data_AF-A0AAU9WSA8-F1
#
_entry.id   AF-A0AAU9WSA8-F1
#
_cell.length_a   1.000
_cell.length_b   1.000
_cell.length_c   1.000
_cell.angle_alpha   90.00
_cell.angle_beta   90.00
_cell.angle_gamma   90.00
#
_symmetry.space_group_name_H-M   'P 1'
#
loop_
_entity.id
_entity.type
_entity.pdbx_description
1 polymer ?
#
loop_
_entity_poly.entity_id
_entity_poly.type
_entity_poly.pdbx_seq_one_letter_code
_entity_poly.pdbx_strand_id
1 'polypeptide(L)'
;IESSIEEPLLGDDTDTANPNNHVTFQLVEEGSKRRKTKLVDSLGYSYNVRSKRSYATYWQCTVRPRGNACKATVIQQDGTFQAGANAHNHSSEPGAVTAAKIVKLVKEKALEDKFKPASAIVQELGLQTAYSNDEATYRFIRKLMALPFLPHYEIRPMFVRLSVLAHTQPLHNLTDYIQEQWIESTIFTPKDWSVFKQPIRTNNNIEGWHNALNRRAGGQCRLQFYLLIELLHREARLTSITIKLVSDKKLKRIQRRKYRQLRQK
;
A
#
# COMPACT_ATOMS: atom_id res chain seq x y z
N ILE A 1 41.01 -57.89 -17.84
CA ILE A 1 39.87 -58.82 -17.91
C ILE A 1 39.02 -58.53 -16.67
N GLU A 2 38.28 -57.42 -16.59
CA GLU A 2 37.16 -56.98 -17.45
C GLU A 2 35.93 -57.90 -17.33
N SER A 3 34.76 -57.24 -17.27
CA SER A 3 33.36 -57.70 -17.22
C SER A 3 32.70 -57.52 -15.84
N SER A 4 31.90 -56.47 -15.65
CA SER A 4 30.56 -56.21 -16.23
C SER A 4 29.48 -56.98 -15.48
N ILE A 5 28.79 -56.29 -14.57
CA ILE A 5 27.43 -56.66 -14.21
C ILE A 5 26.53 -55.67 -14.94
N GLU A 6 25.84 -56.20 -15.94
CA GLU A 6 24.89 -55.50 -16.80
C GLU A 6 23.64 -55.10 -16.01
N GLU A 7 23.16 -53.90 -16.31
CA GLU A 7 21.91 -53.32 -15.85
C GLU A 7 20.79 -53.71 -16.84
N PRO A 8 19.68 -54.36 -16.43
CA PRO A 8 18.58 -54.64 -17.33
C PRO A 8 17.59 -53.47 -17.37
N LEU A 9 17.52 -52.84 -18.55
CA LEU A 9 16.44 -51.96 -18.98
C LEU A 9 15.20 -52.78 -19.37
N LEU A 10 14.05 -52.44 -18.82
CA LEU A 10 12.70 -52.63 -19.35
C LEU A 10 11.94 -51.34 -18.95
N GLY A 11 11.58 -50.41 -19.84
CA GLY A 11 10.68 -50.55 -21.00
C GLY A 11 9.22 -50.57 -20.51
N ASP A 12 8.22 -49.93 -21.07
CA ASP A 12 7.99 -48.84 -22.04
C ASP A 12 6.49 -48.48 -21.87
N ASP A 13 6.04 -47.36 -22.44
CA ASP A 13 4.67 -47.07 -22.83
C ASP A 13 3.58 -46.88 -21.76
N THR A 14 3.11 -45.65 -21.60
CA THR A 14 1.90 -45.19 -22.32
C THR A 14 1.52 -43.76 -21.94
N ASP A 15 1.21 -42.99 -22.98
CA ASP A 15 0.15 -42.00 -23.05
C ASP A 15 -0.18 -41.18 -21.80
N THR A 16 0.05 -39.87 -21.90
CA THR A 16 -1.07 -38.99 -22.22
C THR A 16 -0.56 -37.61 -22.63
N ALA A 17 -0.94 -37.20 -23.84
CA ALA A 17 -1.01 -35.80 -24.20
C ALA A 17 -1.65 -35.00 -23.06
N ASN A 18 -0.96 -33.98 -22.54
CA ASN A 18 -1.63 -32.93 -21.79
C ASN A 18 -1.25 -31.58 -22.42
N PRO A 19 -2.22 -30.91 -23.06
CA PRO A 19 -1.98 -29.92 -24.09
C PRO A 19 -1.65 -28.56 -23.46
N ASN A 20 -0.85 -27.77 -24.18
CA ASN A 20 -0.95 -26.31 -24.18
C ASN A 20 -1.22 -25.65 -22.82
N ASN A 21 -0.31 -25.81 -21.86
CA ASN A 21 -0.18 -24.75 -20.84
C ASN A 21 0.73 -23.66 -21.43
N HIS A 22 0.25 -23.00 -22.49
CA HIS A 22 0.93 -21.84 -23.04
C HIS A 22 0.78 -20.70 -22.03
N VAL A 23 1.61 -20.73 -20.98
CA VAL A 23 1.67 -19.70 -19.97
C VAL A 23 2.13 -18.43 -20.66
N THR A 24 1.19 -17.55 -21.00
CA THR A 24 1.51 -16.28 -21.64
C THR A 24 1.96 -15.31 -20.57
N PHE A 25 3.09 -14.64 -20.80
CA PHE A 25 3.61 -13.64 -19.87
C PHE A 25 3.31 -12.23 -20.38
N GLN A 26 2.68 -11.43 -19.53
CA GLN A 26 2.41 -10.03 -19.80
C GLN A 26 3.37 -9.14 -18.98
N LEU A 27 4.17 -8.35 -19.68
CA LEU A 27 4.92 -7.26 -19.08
C LEU A 27 3.97 -6.10 -18.80
N VAL A 28 3.86 -5.72 -17.53
CA VAL A 28 3.22 -4.47 -17.12
C VAL A 28 4.32 -3.50 -16.72
N GLU A 29 4.72 -2.67 -17.68
CA GLU A 29 5.62 -1.55 -17.44
C GLU A 29 5.01 -0.61 -16.40
N GLU A 30 5.83 -0.25 -15.40
CA GLU A 30 5.44 0.53 -14.23
C GLU A 30 4.32 -0.05 -13.32
N GLY A 31 3.88 -1.29 -13.56
CA GLY A 31 2.74 -1.89 -12.85
C GLY A 31 2.96 -2.27 -11.39
N SER A 32 4.17 -2.09 -10.83
CA SER A 32 4.44 -2.37 -9.41
C SER A 32 4.17 -1.16 -8.49
N LYS A 33 4.06 -1.43 -7.18
CA LYS A 33 3.94 -0.37 -6.14
C LYS A 33 5.01 0.71 -6.29
N ARG A 34 6.24 0.35 -6.71
CA ARG A 34 7.39 1.26 -6.92
C ARG A 34 7.64 1.70 -8.38
N ARG A 35 6.65 1.58 -9.29
CA ARG A 35 6.79 1.91 -10.73
C ARG A 35 7.88 1.15 -11.48
N LYS A 36 8.29 -0.01 -10.97
CA LYS A 36 9.12 -0.96 -11.71
C LYS A 36 8.25 -1.88 -12.56
N THR A 37 8.80 -2.36 -13.67
CA THR A 37 8.19 -3.37 -14.53
C THR A 37 7.84 -4.61 -13.71
N LYS A 38 6.60 -5.08 -13.86
CA LYS A 38 6.09 -6.29 -13.22
C LYS A 38 5.72 -7.28 -14.32
N LEU A 39 6.21 -8.50 -14.21
CA LEU A 39 5.82 -9.60 -15.09
C LEU A 39 4.67 -10.34 -14.42
N VAL A 40 3.61 -10.62 -15.16
CA VAL A 40 2.48 -11.43 -14.68
C VAL A 40 2.19 -12.50 -15.71
N ASP A 41 1.98 -13.73 -15.27
CA ASP A 41 1.62 -14.82 -16.17
C ASP A 41 0.09 -15.02 -16.28
N SER A 42 -0.36 -15.80 -17.25
CA SER A 42 -1.79 -16.12 -17.44
C SER A 42 -2.41 -16.92 -16.29
N LEU A 43 -1.58 -17.56 -15.47
CA LEU A 43 -2.01 -18.32 -14.31
C LEU A 43 -2.24 -17.42 -13.08
N GLY A 44 -1.84 -16.15 -13.14
CA GLY A 44 -2.03 -15.16 -12.08
C GLY A 44 -0.82 -15.00 -11.15
N TYR A 45 0.32 -15.61 -11.46
CA TYR A 45 1.56 -15.42 -10.72
C TYR A 45 2.27 -14.13 -11.13
N SER A 46 2.91 -13.50 -10.15
CA SER A 46 3.58 -12.21 -10.28
C SER A 46 5.07 -12.34 -10.02
N TYR A 47 5.87 -11.69 -10.86
CA TYR A 47 7.32 -11.70 -10.77
C TYR A 47 7.91 -10.29 -10.79
N ASN A 48 9.01 -10.10 -10.06
CA ASN A 48 9.83 -8.90 -10.10
C ASN A 48 11.22 -9.22 -10.68
N VAL A 49 11.89 -8.20 -11.21
CA VAL A 49 13.26 -8.35 -11.74
C VAL A 49 14.20 -8.67 -10.58
N ARG A 50 14.84 -9.83 -10.62
CA ARG A 50 15.92 -10.25 -9.71
C ARG A 50 17.26 -9.69 -10.19
N SER A 51 17.56 -9.86 -11.48
CA SER A 51 18.79 -9.38 -12.10
C SER A 51 18.58 -9.19 -13.61
N LYS A 52 19.37 -8.29 -14.19
CA LYS A 52 19.39 -8.03 -15.63
C LYS A 52 20.82 -8.20 -16.14
N ARG A 53 20.99 -9.04 -17.15
CA ARG A 53 22.23 -9.22 -17.92
C ARG A 53 22.02 -8.64 -19.32
N SER A 54 23.10 -8.49 -20.08
CA SER A 54 23.04 -8.00 -21.47
C SER A 54 22.14 -8.87 -22.37
N TYR A 55 22.15 -10.18 -22.15
CA TYR A 55 21.45 -11.17 -22.97
C TYR A 55 20.17 -11.75 -22.32
N ALA A 56 19.92 -11.48 -21.03
CA ALA A 56 18.81 -12.11 -20.31
C ALA A 56 18.32 -11.28 -19.13
N THR A 57 17.00 -11.29 -18.89
CA THR A 57 16.40 -10.75 -17.67
C THR A 57 15.86 -11.89 -16.81
N TYR A 58 16.29 -11.94 -15.54
CA TYR A 58 15.84 -12.95 -14.59
C TYR A 58 14.78 -12.37 -13.67
N TRP A 59 13.62 -13.03 -13.67
CA TRP A 59 12.47 -12.69 -12.87
C TRP A 59 12.30 -13.71 -11.74
N GLN A 60 11.95 -13.25 -10.55
CA GLN A 60 11.65 -14.11 -9.40
C GLN A 60 10.25 -13.82 -8.89
N CYS A 61 9.59 -14.84 -8.34
CA CYS A 61 8.27 -14.69 -7.75
C CYS A 61 8.26 -13.63 -6.63
N THR A 62 7.16 -12.87 -6.53
CA THR A 62 7.00 -11.83 -5.52
C THR A 62 6.63 -12.34 -4.13
N VAL A 63 6.18 -13.59 -3.98
CA VAL A 63 5.77 -14.18 -2.70
C VAL A 63 6.98 -14.76 -1.97
N ARG A 64 7.48 -14.05 -0.95
CA ARG A 64 8.69 -14.44 -0.21
C ARG A 64 8.55 -14.25 1.32
N PRO A 65 7.70 -15.02 2.01
CA PRO A 65 7.65 -15.02 3.47
C PRO A 65 8.99 -15.52 4.07
N ARG A 66 9.33 -15.08 5.29
CA ARG A 66 10.56 -15.53 5.97
C ARG A 66 10.49 -17.05 6.20
N GLY A 67 11.55 -17.77 5.84
CA GLY A 67 11.64 -19.23 5.98
C GLY A 67 11.11 -20.04 4.79
N ASN A 68 9.97 -19.67 4.19
CA ASN A 68 9.33 -20.42 3.09
C ASN A 68 9.12 -19.58 1.82
N ALA A 69 10.18 -18.94 1.34
CA ALA A 69 10.10 -18.08 0.16
C ALA A 69 9.88 -18.89 -1.13
N CYS A 70 9.01 -18.40 -2.02
CA CYS A 70 8.83 -19.00 -3.33
C CYS A 70 10.14 -18.93 -4.14
N LYS A 71 10.51 -20.05 -4.76
CA LYS A 71 11.73 -20.20 -5.57
C LYS A 71 11.46 -20.18 -7.08
N ALA A 72 10.19 -19.99 -7.48
CA ALA A 72 9.81 -19.90 -8.88
C ALA A 72 10.44 -18.67 -9.55
N THR A 73 10.93 -18.87 -10.77
CA THR A 73 11.63 -17.87 -11.57
C THR A 73 11.20 -17.94 -13.03
N VAL A 74 11.34 -16.83 -13.75
CA VAL A 74 11.14 -16.78 -15.21
C VAL A 74 12.37 -16.13 -15.83
N ILE A 75 12.81 -16.64 -16.96
CA ILE A 75 13.94 -16.10 -17.72
C ILE A 75 13.39 -15.50 -19.00
N GLN A 76 13.78 -14.26 -19.30
CA GLN A 76 13.46 -13.58 -20.54
C GLN A 76 14.72 -13.47 -21.40
N GLN A 77 14.69 -14.04 -22.61
CA GLN A 77 15.77 -14.02 -23.60
C GLN A 77 15.16 -13.72 -24.98
N ASP A 78 15.67 -12.70 -25.67
CA ASP A 78 15.28 -12.35 -27.05
C ASP A 78 13.76 -12.27 -27.29
N GLY A 79 13.02 -11.71 -26.32
CA GLY A 79 11.57 -11.54 -26.41
C GLY A 79 10.74 -12.77 -26.02
N THR A 80 11.38 -13.92 -25.77
CA THR A 80 10.73 -15.14 -25.27
C THR A 80 10.86 -15.27 -23.76
N PHE A 81 9.86 -15.90 -23.14
CA PHE A 81 9.83 -16.15 -21.69
C PHE A 81 9.83 -17.65 -21.44
N GLN A 82 10.69 -18.09 -20.53
CA GLN A 82 10.78 -19.48 -20.11
C GLN A 82 10.67 -19.56 -18.59
N ALA A 83 9.70 -20.33 -18.09
CA ALA A 83 9.60 -20.63 -16.67
C ALA A 83 10.78 -21.50 -16.23
N GLY A 84 11.37 -21.19 -15.08
CA GLY A 84 12.43 -21.99 -14.47
C GLY A 84 11.89 -23.28 -13.85
N ALA A 85 12.78 -24.19 -13.48
CA ALA A 85 12.44 -25.53 -13.00
C ALA A 85 11.66 -25.59 -11.66
N ASN A 86 11.64 -24.50 -10.89
CA ASN A 86 10.98 -24.49 -9.58
C ASN A 86 9.49 -24.12 -9.71
N ALA A 87 8.61 -25.02 -9.27
CA ALA A 87 7.19 -24.75 -9.13
C ALA A 87 6.89 -23.72 -8.02
N HIS A 88 5.72 -23.07 -8.10
CA HIS A 88 5.22 -22.20 -7.05
C HIS A 88 4.82 -23.01 -5.81
N ASN A 89 5.10 -22.49 -4.62
CA ASN A 89 4.74 -23.08 -3.33
C ASN A 89 3.53 -22.37 -2.67
N HIS A 90 2.74 -21.67 -3.49
CA HIS A 90 1.59 -20.89 -3.06
C HIS A 90 0.56 -20.86 -4.19
N SER A 91 -0.71 -20.63 -3.84
CA SER A 91 -1.79 -20.47 -4.82
C SER A 91 -1.59 -19.20 -5.67
N SER A 92 -2.01 -19.24 -6.94
CA SER A 92 -2.08 -18.04 -7.76
C SER A 92 -3.17 -17.08 -7.27
N GLU A 93 -3.04 -15.80 -7.64
CA GLU A 93 -4.03 -14.76 -7.34
C GLU A 93 -4.73 -14.37 -8.66
N PRO A 94 -5.94 -14.90 -8.94
CA PRO A 94 -6.70 -14.51 -10.11
C PRO A 94 -6.94 -12.99 -10.12
N GLY A 95 -6.64 -12.33 -11.22
CA GLY A 95 -6.80 -10.87 -11.35
C GLY A 95 -5.55 -10.04 -11.05
N ALA A 96 -4.39 -10.66 -10.80
CA ALA A 96 -3.12 -9.94 -10.64
C ALA A 96 -2.77 -9.03 -11.84
N VAL A 97 -3.14 -9.45 -13.07
CA VAL A 97 -3.00 -8.66 -14.30
C VAL A 97 -3.91 -7.43 -14.26
N THR A 98 -5.18 -7.60 -13.90
CA THR A 98 -6.18 -6.53 -13.80
C THR A 98 -5.77 -5.52 -12.73
N ALA A 99 -5.31 -5.98 -11.56
CA ALA A 99 -4.80 -5.14 -10.50
C ALA A 99 -3.57 -4.32 -10.95
N ALA A 100 -2.63 -4.93 -11.70
CA ALA A 100 -1.47 -4.24 -12.22
C ALA A 100 -1.83 -3.18 -13.28
N LYS A 101 -2.81 -3.46 -14.15
CA LYS A 101 -3.35 -2.49 -15.11
C LYS A 101 -4.07 -1.33 -14.43
N ILE A 102 -4.87 -1.59 -13.39
CA ILE A 102 -5.52 -0.55 -12.58
C ILE A 102 -4.46 0.34 -11.91
N VAL A 103 -3.41 -0.24 -11.31
CA VAL A 103 -2.32 0.54 -10.70
C VAL A 103 -1.60 1.42 -11.73
N LYS A 104 -1.39 0.94 -12.96
CA LYS A 104 -0.83 1.73 -14.06
C LYS A 104 -1.74 2.92 -14.40
N LEU A 105 -3.02 2.67 -14.64
CA LEU A 105 -4.00 3.71 -15.00
C LEU A 105 -4.21 4.75 -13.90
N VAL A 106 -4.26 4.33 -12.63
CA VAL A 106 -4.33 5.23 -11.47
C VAL A 106 -3.14 6.19 -11.46
N LYS A 107 -1.94 5.67 -11.76
CA LYS A 107 -0.70 6.47 -11.74
C LYS A 107 -0.59 7.39 -12.95
N GLU A 108 -0.97 6.94 -14.14
CA GLU A 108 -1.03 7.79 -15.35
C GLU A 108 -2.00 8.96 -15.12
N LYS A 109 -3.22 8.67 -14.64
CA LYS A 109 -4.24 9.69 -14.38
C LYS A 109 -3.90 10.62 -13.20
N ALA A 110 -3.18 10.12 -12.20
CA ALA A 110 -2.65 10.96 -11.11
C ALA A 110 -1.48 11.86 -11.55
N LEU A 111 -0.79 11.54 -12.65
CA LEU A 111 0.24 12.41 -13.23
C LEU A 111 -0.37 13.53 -14.07
N GLU A 112 -1.49 13.26 -14.75
CA GLU A 112 -2.24 14.25 -15.53
C GLU A 112 -2.86 15.33 -14.63
N ASP A 113 -3.38 14.97 -13.46
CA ASP A 113 -4.00 15.90 -12.53
C ASP A 113 -3.45 15.73 -11.11
N LYS A 114 -2.23 16.25 -10.92
CA LYS A 114 -1.36 16.07 -9.74
C LYS A 114 -1.97 16.52 -8.39
N PHE A 115 -3.10 17.23 -8.44
CA PHE A 115 -3.80 17.76 -7.27
C PHE A 115 -5.20 17.14 -7.05
N LYS A 116 -5.63 16.20 -7.91
CA LYS A 116 -6.87 15.47 -7.70
C LYS A 116 -6.68 14.44 -6.59
N PRO A 117 -7.53 14.42 -5.55
CA PRO A 117 -7.37 13.49 -4.44
C PRO A 117 -7.56 12.05 -4.89
N ALA A 118 -6.74 11.13 -4.36
CA ALA A 118 -6.78 9.71 -4.72
C ALA A 118 -8.17 9.07 -4.58
N SER A 119 -9.00 9.57 -3.65
CA SER A 119 -10.40 9.16 -3.49
C SER A 119 -11.27 9.46 -4.72
N ALA A 120 -11.04 10.59 -5.41
CA ALA A 120 -11.78 10.95 -6.62
C ALA A 120 -11.34 10.10 -7.83
N ILE A 121 -10.06 9.72 -7.88
CA ILE A 121 -9.53 8.81 -8.91
C ILE A 121 -10.08 7.38 -8.69
N VAL A 122 -10.15 6.92 -7.44
CA VAL A 122 -10.74 5.63 -7.07
C VAL A 122 -12.26 5.59 -7.32
N GLN A 123 -12.96 6.72 -7.13
CA GLN A 123 -14.38 6.87 -7.46
C GLN A 123 -14.67 6.76 -8.96
N GLU A 124 -13.83 7.35 -9.82
CA GLU A 124 -13.98 7.27 -11.28
C GLU A 124 -13.64 5.87 -11.86
N LEU A 125 -12.98 5.00 -11.10
CA LEU A 125 -12.52 3.68 -11.54
C LEU A 125 -13.48 2.53 -11.20
N GLY A 126 -14.72 2.81 -10.79
CA GLY A 126 -15.76 1.78 -10.64
C GLY A 126 -15.67 0.89 -9.39
N LEU A 127 -14.84 1.26 -8.40
CA LEU A 127 -14.80 0.57 -7.09
C LEU A 127 -16.00 0.92 -6.17
N GLN A 128 -16.90 1.79 -6.63
CA GLN A 128 -18.10 2.19 -5.92
C GLN A 128 -19.09 1.04 -5.74
N THR A 129 -19.17 0.07 -6.65
CA THR A 129 -20.20 -0.99 -6.62
C THR A 129 -20.02 -1.92 -5.42
N ALA A 130 -18.79 -2.30 -5.06
CA ALA A 130 -18.53 -3.12 -3.87
C ALA A 130 -18.68 -2.35 -2.54
N TYR A 131 -18.46 -1.02 -2.56
CA TYR A 131 -18.61 -0.16 -1.38
C TYR A 131 -20.07 0.32 -1.17
N SER A 132 -20.92 0.25 -2.21
CA SER A 132 -22.31 0.74 -2.21
C SER A 132 -23.36 -0.36 -2.04
N ASN A 133 -22.99 -1.65 -2.14
CA ASN A 133 -23.97 -2.74 -2.12
C ASN A 133 -24.35 -3.22 -0.71
N ASP A 134 -23.58 -2.88 0.33
CA ASP A 134 -23.91 -3.20 1.73
C ASP A 134 -23.83 -1.95 2.62
N GLU A 135 -24.98 -1.30 2.77
CA GLU A 135 -25.20 -0.12 3.59
C GLU A 135 -24.74 -0.33 5.05
N ALA A 136 -24.81 -1.56 5.58
CA ALA A 136 -24.38 -1.88 6.93
C ALA A 136 -22.84 -1.80 7.05
N THR A 137 -22.12 -2.40 6.11
CA THR A 137 -20.65 -2.33 6.05
C THR A 137 -20.16 -0.89 5.85
N TYR A 138 -20.80 -0.13 4.98
CA TYR A 138 -20.47 1.29 4.80
C TYR A 138 -20.63 2.09 6.09
N ARG A 139 -21.79 1.97 6.76
CA ARG A 139 -22.05 2.66 8.04
C ARG A 139 -21.06 2.23 9.12
N PHE A 140 -20.72 0.96 9.17
CA PHE A 140 -19.74 0.41 10.09
C PHE A 140 -18.35 1.06 9.91
N ILE A 141 -17.84 1.05 8.68
CA ILE A 141 -16.53 1.66 8.35
C ILE A 141 -16.55 3.16 8.63
N ARG A 142 -17.66 3.87 8.35
CA ARG A 142 -17.78 5.30 8.71
C ARG A 142 -17.71 5.55 10.21
N LYS A 143 -18.31 4.68 11.03
CA LYS A 143 -18.21 4.79 12.50
C LYS A 143 -16.77 4.58 12.97
N LEU A 144 -16.04 3.61 12.40
CA LEU A 144 -14.61 3.42 12.69
C LEU A 144 -13.77 4.64 12.29
N MET A 145 -13.99 5.19 11.10
CA MET A 145 -13.30 6.41 10.64
C MET A 145 -13.66 7.66 11.45
N ALA A 146 -14.73 7.61 12.25
CA ALA A 146 -15.15 8.71 13.10
C ALA A 146 -14.54 8.67 14.51
N LEU A 147 -13.88 7.57 14.90
CA LEU A 147 -13.24 7.45 16.22
C LEU A 147 -12.29 8.61 16.58
N PRO A 148 -11.49 9.19 15.66
CA PRO A 148 -10.64 10.33 16.00
C PRO A 148 -11.40 11.55 16.49
N PHE A 149 -12.68 11.69 16.16
CA PHE A 149 -13.51 12.81 16.62
C PHE A 149 -14.00 12.67 18.06
N LEU A 150 -13.79 11.51 18.71
CA LEU A 150 -14.16 11.31 20.11
C LEU A 150 -13.03 11.75 21.05
N PRO A 151 -13.36 12.15 22.29
CA PRO A 151 -12.37 12.32 23.34
C PRO A 151 -11.53 11.05 23.49
N HIS A 152 -10.22 11.19 23.72
CA HIS A 152 -9.30 10.04 23.72
C HIS A 152 -9.69 8.93 24.70
N TYR A 153 -10.36 9.26 25.80
CA TYR A 153 -10.84 8.30 26.81
C TYR A 153 -12.09 7.51 26.35
N GLU A 154 -12.86 8.04 25.39
CA GLU A 154 -14.04 7.39 24.81
C GLU A 154 -13.69 6.52 23.59
N ILE A 155 -12.53 6.74 22.97
CA ILE A 155 -12.11 6.03 21.74
C ILE A 155 -12.07 4.52 21.95
N ARG A 156 -11.37 4.04 22.99
CA ARG A 156 -11.22 2.61 23.24
C ARG A 156 -12.56 1.94 23.59
N PRO A 157 -13.37 2.46 24.53
CA PRO A 157 -14.70 1.93 24.80
C PRO A 157 -15.60 1.88 23.57
N MET A 158 -15.59 2.93 22.73
CA MET A 158 -16.40 2.97 21.52
C MET A 158 -15.91 1.99 20.46
N PHE A 159 -14.59 1.84 20.30
CA PHE A 159 -14.01 0.87 19.40
C PHE A 159 -14.41 -0.57 19.77
N VAL A 160 -14.34 -0.93 21.05
CA VAL A 160 -14.77 -2.26 21.54
C VAL A 160 -16.25 -2.50 21.25
N ARG A 161 -17.11 -1.49 21.41
CA ARG A 161 -18.53 -1.60 21.03
C ARG A 161 -18.73 -1.81 19.54
N LEU A 162 -17.90 -1.20 18.70
CA LEU A 162 -17.94 -1.40 17.26
C LEU A 162 -17.37 -2.76 16.87
N SER A 163 -16.28 -3.23 17.46
CA SER A 163 -15.65 -4.49 17.05
C SER A 163 -16.59 -5.70 17.18
N VAL A 164 -17.50 -5.70 18.16
CA VAL A 164 -18.53 -6.74 18.33
C VAL A 164 -19.57 -6.75 17.19
N LEU A 165 -19.74 -5.64 16.47
CA LEU A 165 -20.65 -5.53 15.33
C LEU A 165 -20.02 -5.96 13.99
N ALA A 166 -18.74 -6.36 13.98
CA ALA A 166 -18.14 -6.96 12.81
C ALA A 166 -18.73 -8.38 12.63
N HIS A 167 -19.43 -8.61 11.53
CA HIS A 167 -20.10 -9.89 11.24
C HIS A 167 -19.42 -10.70 10.13
N THR A 168 -18.45 -10.11 9.43
CA THR A 168 -17.77 -10.74 8.29
C THR A 168 -16.27 -10.82 8.53
N GLN A 169 -15.63 -11.86 8.00
CA GLN A 169 -14.19 -12.07 8.16
C GLN A 169 -13.34 -10.85 7.72
N PRO A 170 -13.65 -10.15 6.61
CA PRO A 170 -12.89 -8.94 6.23
C PRO A 170 -13.01 -7.81 7.25
N LEU A 171 -14.16 -7.68 7.92
CA LEU A 171 -14.35 -6.66 8.96
C LEU A 171 -13.60 -7.02 10.24
N HIS A 172 -13.53 -8.30 10.61
CA HIS A 172 -12.69 -8.76 11.72
C HIS A 172 -11.20 -8.44 11.46
N ASN A 173 -10.70 -8.78 10.27
CA ASN A 173 -9.31 -8.46 9.91
C ASN A 173 -9.02 -6.94 9.97
N LEU A 174 -10.00 -6.11 9.59
CA LEU A 174 -9.89 -4.66 9.70
C LEU A 174 -9.90 -4.19 11.15
N THR A 175 -10.79 -4.72 11.99
CA THR A 175 -10.84 -4.36 13.41
C THR A 175 -9.57 -4.79 14.13
N ASP A 176 -9.06 -5.99 13.88
CA ASP A 176 -7.85 -6.50 14.52
C ASP A 176 -6.64 -5.63 14.18
N TYR A 177 -6.50 -5.27 12.89
CA TYR A 177 -5.48 -4.33 12.45
C TYR A 177 -5.61 -2.97 13.17
N ILE A 178 -6.83 -2.43 13.29
CA ILE A 178 -7.04 -1.15 13.95
C ILE A 178 -6.70 -1.24 15.44
N GLN A 179 -7.07 -2.33 16.09
CA GLN A 179 -6.81 -2.59 17.49
C GLN A 179 -5.30 -2.58 17.78
N GLU A 180 -4.54 -3.40 17.05
CA GLU A 180 -3.10 -3.54 17.26
C GLU A 180 -2.33 -2.25 16.90
N GLN A 181 -2.69 -1.59 15.79
CA GLN A 181 -1.90 -0.48 15.26
C GLN A 181 -2.26 0.88 15.84
N TRP A 182 -3.50 1.08 16.30
CA TRP A 182 -4.00 2.42 16.65
C TRP A 182 -4.60 2.50 18.04
N ILE A 183 -5.19 1.42 18.56
CA ILE A 183 -5.83 1.42 19.89
C ILE A 183 -4.83 1.00 20.98
N GLU A 184 -4.04 -0.06 20.73
CA GLU A 184 -3.09 -0.65 21.68
C GLU A 184 -1.64 -0.25 21.42
N SER A 185 -1.41 0.59 20.40
CA SER A 185 -0.09 1.09 20.06
C SER A 185 0.55 1.87 21.20
N THR A 186 1.80 1.52 21.52
CA THR A 186 2.63 2.20 22.51
C THR A 186 3.35 3.43 21.94
N ILE A 187 3.43 3.54 20.60
CA ILE A 187 4.14 4.63 19.91
C ILE A 187 3.19 5.80 19.60
N PHE A 188 1.98 5.49 19.15
CA PHE A 188 0.95 6.48 18.80
C PHE A 188 -0.34 6.17 19.54
N THR A 189 -0.48 6.73 20.73
CA THR A 189 -1.63 6.44 21.60
C THR A 189 -2.88 7.18 21.11
N PRO A 190 -4.10 6.74 21.51
CA PRO A 190 -5.35 7.45 21.20
C PRO A 190 -5.37 8.95 21.55
N LYS A 191 -4.55 9.37 22.51
CA LYS A 191 -4.40 10.79 22.88
C LYS A 191 -3.68 11.60 21.79
N ASP A 192 -2.75 10.98 21.06
CA ASP A 192 -1.87 11.65 20.10
C ASP A 192 -2.58 11.92 18.77
N TRP A 193 -3.50 11.03 18.36
CA TRP A 193 -4.22 11.14 17.10
C TRP A 193 -5.68 11.60 17.23
N SER A 194 -6.22 11.70 18.46
CA SER A 194 -7.56 12.28 18.67
C SER A 194 -7.59 13.75 18.20
N VAL A 195 -8.58 14.06 17.37
CA VAL A 195 -8.85 15.41 16.86
C VAL A 195 -9.99 16.10 17.61
N PHE A 196 -10.45 15.53 18.71
CA PHE A 196 -11.54 16.09 19.51
C PHE A 196 -11.20 17.50 19.99
N LYS A 197 -12.11 18.45 19.75
CA LYS A 197 -11.96 19.89 20.03
C LYS A 197 -10.72 20.56 19.40
N GLN A 198 -10.02 19.90 18.47
CA GLN A 198 -8.90 20.55 17.78
C GLN A 198 -9.41 21.61 16.79
N PRO A 199 -8.78 22.80 16.74
CA PRO A 199 -9.25 23.91 15.91
C PRO A 199 -9.02 23.69 14.40
N ILE A 200 -8.18 22.72 14.02
CA ILE A 200 -7.80 22.42 12.63
C ILE A 200 -7.71 20.90 12.45
N ARG A 201 -8.23 20.36 11.33
CA ARG A 201 -8.07 18.94 10.97
C ARG A 201 -6.58 18.58 10.92
N THR A 202 -6.16 17.58 11.70
CA THR A 202 -4.77 17.12 11.82
C THR A 202 -4.13 16.81 10.47
N ASN A 203 -4.87 16.19 9.55
CA ASN A 203 -4.33 15.85 8.23
C ASN A 203 -3.83 17.09 7.46
N ASN A 204 -4.63 18.16 7.37
CA ASN A 204 -4.22 19.39 6.67
C ASN A 204 -3.04 20.09 7.36
N ASN A 205 -2.94 19.97 8.68
CA ASN A 205 -1.81 20.51 9.43
C ASN A 205 -0.53 19.71 9.18
N ILE A 206 -0.62 18.38 9.18
CA ILE A 206 0.49 17.47 8.92
C ILE A 206 0.95 17.60 7.46
N GLU A 207 0.01 17.58 6.51
CA GLU A 207 0.29 17.83 5.09
C GLU A 207 0.90 19.22 4.88
N GLY A 208 0.39 20.25 5.57
CA GLY A 208 0.94 21.60 5.53
C GLY A 208 2.38 21.65 6.06
N TRP A 209 2.66 20.94 7.15
CA TRP A 209 4.00 20.84 7.73
C TRP A 209 4.96 20.07 6.80
N HIS A 210 4.54 18.92 6.26
CA HIS A 210 5.31 18.16 5.26
C HIS A 210 5.61 19.00 4.01
N ASN A 211 4.62 19.73 3.49
CA ASN A 211 4.80 20.60 2.33
C ASN A 211 5.78 21.75 2.62
N ALA A 212 5.75 22.32 3.83
CA ALA A 212 6.72 23.35 4.22
C ALA A 212 8.14 22.79 4.28
N LEU A 213 8.33 21.64 4.92
CA LEU A 213 9.61 20.97 5.03
C LEU A 213 10.15 20.57 3.64
N ASN A 214 9.32 20.00 2.78
CA ASN A 214 9.70 19.61 1.42
C ASN A 214 10.09 20.81 0.55
N ARG A 215 9.41 21.96 0.68
CA ARG A 215 9.82 23.19 -0.02
C ARG A 215 11.18 23.69 0.45
N ARG A 216 11.46 23.62 1.76
CA ARG A 216 12.76 24.04 2.32
C ARG A 216 13.89 23.08 1.97
N ALA A 217 13.56 21.80 1.80
CA ALA A 217 14.45 20.79 1.24
C ALA A 217 14.66 20.91 -0.28
N GLY A 218 14.11 21.93 -0.95
CA GLY A 218 14.22 22.10 -2.40
C GLY A 218 13.54 20.99 -3.21
N GLY A 219 12.57 20.29 -2.63
CA GLY A 219 11.89 19.15 -3.27
C GLY A 219 12.75 17.89 -3.40
N GLN A 220 13.90 17.82 -2.72
CA GLN A 220 14.77 16.65 -2.77
C GLN A 220 14.17 15.47 -1.98
N CYS A 221 13.98 14.35 -2.66
CA CYS A 221 13.51 13.10 -2.05
C CYS A 221 14.62 12.31 -1.33
N ARG A 222 15.90 12.71 -1.50
CA ARG A 222 17.07 12.06 -0.89
C ARG A 222 17.89 13.10 -0.12
N LEU A 223 17.38 13.47 1.04
CA LEU A 223 18.09 14.34 1.98
C LEU A 223 19.20 13.54 2.68
N GLN A 224 20.41 14.10 2.70
CA GLN A 224 21.48 13.60 3.56
C GLN A 224 21.06 13.76 5.03
N PHE A 225 21.45 12.80 5.87
CA PHE A 225 21.00 12.74 7.27
C PHE A 225 21.28 14.04 8.06
N TYR A 226 22.48 14.60 7.93
CA TYR A 226 22.85 15.85 8.60
C TYR A 226 22.02 17.05 8.12
N LEU A 227 21.72 17.11 6.82
CA LEU A 227 20.87 18.16 6.25
C LEU A 227 19.42 18.03 6.74
N LEU A 228 18.92 16.79 6.87
CA LEU A 228 17.61 16.53 7.46
C LEU A 228 17.55 17.01 8.92
N ILE A 229 18.56 16.70 9.74
CA ILE A 229 18.63 17.16 11.14
C ILE A 229 18.57 18.69 11.20
N GLU A 230 19.34 19.39 10.36
CA GLU A 230 19.36 20.84 10.36
C GLU A 230 18.00 21.45 9.99
N LEU A 231 17.34 20.89 8.97
CA LEU A 231 16.00 21.32 8.56
C LEU A 231 14.96 21.08 9.66
N LEU A 232 15.00 19.91 10.31
CA LEU A 232 14.11 19.59 11.43
C LEU A 232 14.34 20.53 12.62
N HIS A 233 15.60 20.83 12.94
CA HIS A 233 15.96 21.78 13.99
C HIS A 233 15.45 23.19 13.68
N ARG A 234 15.59 23.66 12.43
CA ARG A 234 15.04 24.96 12.00
C ARG A 234 13.51 24.99 12.09
N GLU A 235 12.81 23.92 11.70
CA GLU A 235 11.35 23.83 11.88
C GLU A 235 10.93 23.85 13.35
N ALA A 236 11.63 23.10 14.21
CA ALA A 236 11.33 23.06 15.64
C ALA A 236 11.45 24.45 16.30
N ARG A 237 12.43 25.26 15.87
CA ARG A 237 12.59 26.65 16.33
C ARG A 237 11.43 27.56 15.91
N LEU A 238 10.78 27.29 14.78
CA LEU A 238 9.60 28.06 14.38
C LEU A 238 8.36 27.67 15.18
N THR A 239 8.31 26.44 15.67
CA THR A 239 7.21 25.98 16.54
C THR A 239 7.15 26.80 17.83
N SER A 240 8.29 27.09 18.48
CA SER A 240 8.33 27.91 19.69
C SER A 240 7.89 29.36 19.43
N ILE A 241 8.31 29.94 18.30
CA ILE A 241 7.86 31.29 17.86
C ILE A 241 6.35 31.28 17.58
N THR A 242 5.85 30.23 16.93
CA THR A 242 4.42 30.07 16.62
C THR A 242 3.60 29.90 17.90
N ILE A 243 4.07 29.10 18.86
CA ILE A 243 3.44 28.94 20.18
C ILE A 243 3.37 30.28 20.89
N LYS A 244 4.46 31.04 20.93
CA LYS A 244 4.53 32.36 21.56
C LYS A 244 3.58 33.37 20.89
N LEU A 245 3.52 33.38 19.56
CA LEU A 245 2.60 34.26 18.83
C LEU A 245 1.13 33.84 19.03
N VAL A 246 0.84 32.56 19.20
CA VAL A 246 -0.50 32.06 19.55
C VAL A 246 -0.87 32.42 20.99
N SER A 247 0.04 32.27 21.96
CA SER A 247 -0.19 32.68 23.35
C SER A 247 -0.41 34.18 23.49
N ASP A 248 0.35 34.98 22.72
CA ASP A 248 0.22 36.44 22.66
C ASP A 248 -1.04 36.87 21.87
N LYS A 249 -1.85 35.93 21.37
CA LYS A 249 -3.03 36.14 20.50
C LYS A 249 -2.72 36.91 19.20
N LYS A 250 -1.43 37.06 18.85
CA LYS A 250 -0.94 37.73 17.63
C LYS A 250 -1.03 36.84 16.40
N LEU A 251 -0.97 35.51 16.57
CA LEU A 251 -1.24 34.52 15.54
C LEU A 251 -2.69 34.02 15.66
N LYS A 252 -3.62 34.71 15.00
CA LYS A 252 -4.87 34.07 14.58
C LYS A 252 -4.50 33.15 13.42
N ARG A 253 -4.02 31.93 13.68
CA ARG A 253 -3.82 30.94 12.60
C ARG A 253 -5.13 30.88 11.83
N ILE A 254 -5.12 31.40 10.61
CA ILE A 254 -6.33 31.87 9.94
C ILE A 254 -7.22 30.66 9.66
N GLN A 255 -8.20 30.40 10.51
CA GLN A 255 -9.41 29.75 10.02
C GLN A 255 -9.95 30.69 8.95
N ARG A 256 -10.02 30.21 7.71
CA ARG A 256 -10.64 30.95 6.60
C ARG A 256 -11.97 31.48 7.11
N ARG A 257 -12.31 32.74 6.78
CA ARG A 257 -13.51 33.45 7.28
C ARG A 257 -14.76 32.56 7.29
N LYS A 258 -14.92 31.75 6.25
CA LYS A 258 -15.94 30.69 6.11
C LYS A 258 -16.08 29.77 7.34
N TYR A 259 -14.99 29.26 7.90
CA TYR A 259 -15.02 28.34 9.05
C TYR A 259 -15.21 29.05 10.40
N ARG A 260 -14.78 30.32 10.51
CA ARG A 260 -15.06 31.14 11.71
C ARG A 260 -16.55 31.42 11.85
N GLN A 261 -17.23 31.71 10.73
CA GLN A 261 -18.67 31.97 10.71
C GLN A 261 -19.50 30.71 11.01
N LEU A 262 -19.04 29.52 10.58
CA LEU A 262 -19.71 28.25 10.86
C LEU A 262 -19.65 27.82 12.35
N ARG A 263 -18.75 28.38 13.15
CA ARG A 263 -18.62 28.09 14.60
C ARG A 263 -19.39 29.06 15.51
N GLN A 264 -19.91 30.16 14.95
CA GLN A 264 -20.66 31.18 15.69
C GLN A 264 -22.19 31.00 15.61
N LYS A 265 -22.65 29.97 14.90
CA LYS A 265 -24.01 29.44 14.99
C LYS A 265 -23.97 28.21 15.88
#